data_AF-A0AAV9FU01-F1
#
_entry.id   AF-A0AAV9FU01-F1
#
_cell.length_a   1.000
_cell.length_b   1.000
_cell.length_c   1.000
_cell.angle_alpha   90.00
_cell.angle_beta   90.00
_cell.angle_gamma   90.00
#
_symmetry.space_group_name_H-M   'P 1'
#
loop_
_entity.id
_entity.type
_entity.pdbx_description
1 polymer ?
#
loop_
_entity_poly.entity_id
_entity_poly.type
_entity_poly.pdbx_seq_one_letter_code
_entity_poly.pdbx_strand_id
1 'polypeptide(L)' 'MTVSERIGFLRKEILLAKLYDKDGNRRTNTQIIGMLLSRCAIQDVFIQDQKLENEFSAWQNEQIIQENLELEN' A
#
# COMPACT_ATOMS: atom_id res chain seq x y z
N MET A 1 4.38 -15.45 25.93
CA MET A 1 4.62 -15.54 24.48
C MET A 1 5.69 -14.54 24.10
N THR A 2 6.83 -15.00 23.58
CA THR A 2 7.97 -14.16 23.18
C THR A 2 7.69 -13.43 21.86
N VAL A 3 8.50 -12.41 21.53
CA VAL A 3 8.41 -11.70 20.25
C VAL A 3 8.57 -12.66 19.06
N SER A 4 9.50 -13.63 19.17
CA SER A 4 9.71 -14.64 18.14
C SER A 4 8.47 -15.52 17.92
N GLU A 5 7.83 -15.96 19.00
CA GLU A 5 6.59 -16.74 18.93
C GLU A 5 5.44 -15.94 18.31
N ARG A 6 5.33 -14.65 18.64
CA ARG A 6 4.34 -13.73 18.04
C ARG A 6 4.54 -13.59 16.52
N ILE A 7 5.79 -13.42 16.08
CA ILE A 7 6.13 -13.32 14.66
C ILE A 7 5.84 -14.64 13.94
N GLY A 8 6.22 -15.77 14.54
CA GLY A 8 5.96 -17.10 14.00
C GLY A 8 4.46 -17.37 13.83
N PHE A 9 3.68 -17.05 14.86
CA PHE A 9 2.22 -17.17 14.83
C PHE A 9 1.61 -16.30 13.73
N LEU A 10 1.96 -15.02 13.66
CA LEU A 10 1.44 -14.10 12.63
C LEU A 10 1.76 -14.59 11.20
N ARG A 11 2.99 -15.09 10.98
CA ARG A 11 3.37 -15.65 9.67
C ARG A 11 2.50 -16.85 9.29
N LYS A 12 2.21 -17.74 10.24
CA LYS A 12 1.31 -18.88 10.03
C LYS A 12 -0.10 -18.42 9.68
N GLU A 13 -0.66 -17.47 10.42
CA GLU A 13 -1.99 -16.92 10.16
C GLU A 13 -2.08 -16.27 8.77
N ILE A 14 -1.07 -15.49 8.38
CA ILE A 14 -1.01 -14.91 7.02
C ILE A 14 -0.97 -16.01 5.96
N LEU A 15 -0.22 -17.08 6.19
CA LEU A 15 -0.11 -18.18 5.24
C LEU A 15 -1.44 -18.94 5.08
N LEU A 16 -2.14 -19.18 6.19
CA LEU A 16 -3.48 -19.77 6.19
C LEU A 16 -4.47 -18.86 5.49
N ALA A 17 -4.46 -17.56 5.80
CA ALA A 17 -5.33 -16.57 5.18
C ALA A 17 -5.07 -16.41 3.67
N LYS A 18 -3.90 -16.82 3.14
CA LYS A 18 -3.61 -16.91 1.71
C LYS A 18 -4.04 -18.23 1.08
N LEU A 19 -4.01 -19.32 1.85
CA LEU A 19 -4.35 -20.66 1.37
C LEU A 19 -5.86 -20.94 1.40
N TYR A 20 -6.60 -20.35 2.33
CA TYR A 20 -8.02 -20.59 2.53
C TYR A 20 -8.84 -19.32 2.30
N ASP A 21 -10.03 -19.48 1.70
CA ASP A 21 -11.01 -18.42 1.60
C ASP A 21 -11.73 -18.15 2.93
N LYS A 22 -12.62 -17.15 2.92
CA LYS A 22 -13.38 -16.73 4.11
C LYS A 22 -14.31 -17.82 4.66
N ASP A 23 -14.67 -18.79 3.83
CA ASP A 23 -15.56 -19.89 4.15
C ASP A 23 -14.77 -21.14 4.60
N GLY A 24 -13.43 -21.04 4.65
CA GLY A 24 -12.54 -22.12 5.07
C GLY A 24 -12.17 -23.10 3.96
N ASN A 25 -12.54 -22.84 2.70
CA ASN A 25 -12.18 -23.70 1.58
C ASN A 25 -10.78 -23.37 1.07
N ARG A 26 -10.04 -24.40 0.66
CA ARG A 26 -8.71 -24.20 0.06
C ARG A 26 -8.87 -23.47 -1.28
N ARG A 27 -8.17 -22.34 -1.44
CA ARG A 27 -8.15 -21.59 -2.68
C ARG A 27 -7.50 -22.40 -3.81
N THR A 28 -8.09 -22.30 -4.99
CA THR A 28 -7.52 -22.76 -6.25
C THR A 28 -6.35 -21.85 -6.68
N ASN A 29 -5.50 -22.36 -7.59
CA ASN A 29 -4.40 -21.57 -8.14
C ASN A 29 -4.89 -20.26 -8.78
N THR A 30 -6.02 -20.30 -9.50
CA THR A 30 -6.60 -19.10 -10.12
C THR A 30 -7.04 -18.07 -9.09
N GLN A 31 -7.66 -18.49 -7.98
CA GLN A 31 -8.04 -17.57 -6.89
C GLN A 31 -6.81 -16.97 -6.20
N ILE A 32 -5.74 -17.76 -6.01
CA ILE A 32 -4.48 -17.26 -5.45
C ILE A 32 -3.85 -16.22 -6.38
N ILE A 33 -3.77 -16.53 -7.68
CA ILE A 33 -3.24 -15.60 -8.70
C ILE A 33 -4.05 -14.31 -8.71
N GLY A 34 -5.39 -14.41 -8.76
CA GLY A 34 -6.27 -13.24 -8.74
C GLY A 34 -6.07 -12.37 -7.50
N MET A 35 -6.02 -12.98 -6.31
CA MET A 35 -5.74 -12.27 -5.05
C MET A 35 -4.38 -11.55 -5.07
N LEU A 36 -3.34 -12.20 -5.60
CA LEU A 36 -2.00 -11.61 -5.71
C LEU A 36 -1.99 -10.43 -6.69
N LEU A 37 -2.61 -10.57 -7.86
CA LEU A 37 -2.72 -9.50 -8.85
C LEU A 37 -3.49 -8.30 -8.31
N SER A 38 -4.63 -8.52 -7.63
CA SER A 38 -5.37 -7.43 -6.99
C SER A 38 -4.54 -6.72 -5.93
N ARG A 39 -3.71 -7.46 -5.17
CA ARG A 39 -2.80 -6.84 -4.19
C ARG A 39 -1.74 -5.97 -4.87
N CYS A 40 -1.14 -6.45 -5.95
CA CYS A 40 -0.19 -5.66 -6.74
C CYS A 40 -0.84 -4.37 -7.25
N ALA A 41 -2.02 -4.48 -7.87
CA ALA A 41 -2.74 -3.32 -8.40
C ALA A 41 -3.03 -2.26 -7.31
N ILE A 42 -3.47 -2.67 -6.12
CA ILE A 42 -3.69 -1.75 -4.99
C ILE A 42 -2.39 -1.07 -4.56
N GLN A 43 -1.29 -1.83 -4.49
CA GLN A 43 0.02 -1.28 -4.12
C GLN A 43 0.53 -0.29 -5.16
N ASP A 44 0.36 -0.59 -6.44
CA ASP A 44 0.78 0.29 -7.53
C ASP A 44 0.02 1.61 -7.50
N VAL A 45 -1.31 1.56 -7.30
CA VAL A 45 -2.14 2.77 -7.15
C VAL A 45 -1.70 3.58 -5.94
N PHE A 46 -1.48 2.94 -4.79
CA PHE A 46 -1.02 3.63 -3.59
C PHE A 46 0.33 4.36 -3.81
N ILE A 47 1.28 3.73 -4.51
CA ILE A 47 2.57 4.33 -4.83
C ILE A 47 2.39 5.52 -5.80
N GLN A 48 1.51 5.39 -6.78
CA GLN A 48 1.20 6.47 -7.72
C GLN A 48 0.58 7.68 -7.02
N ASP A 49 -0.40 7.43 -6.14
CA ASP A 49 -1.05 8.49 -5.35
C ASP A 49 -0.04 9.23 -4.47
N GLN A 50 0.83 8.49 -3.77
CA GLN A 50 1.88 9.10 -2.95
C GLN A 50 2.84 9.95 -3.78
N LYS A 51 3.19 9.50 -4.98
CA LYS A 51 4.05 10.27 -5.88
C LYS A 51 3.36 11.57 -6.32
N LEU A 52 2.10 11.50 -6.69
CA LEU A 52 1.31 12.67 -7.11
C LEU A 52 1.15 13.69 -5.97
N GLU A 53 0.87 13.21 -4.75
CA GLU A 53 0.74 14.07 -3.57
C GLU A 53 2.04 14.83 -3.27
N ASN A 54 3.19 14.17 -3.41
CA ASN A 54 4.49 14.82 -3.26
C ASN A 54 4.75 15.88 -4.34
N GLU A 55 4.45 15.55 -5.61
CA GLU A 55 4.59 16.49 -6.73
C GLU A 55 3.69 17.72 -6.55
N PHE A 56 2.43 17.50 -6.14
CA PHE A 56 1.49 18.57 -5.86
C PHE A 56 1.96 19.47 -4.71
N SER A 57 2.46 18.87 -3.62
CA SER A 57 3.00 19.63 -2.47
C SER A 57 4.20 20.48 -2.87
N ALA A 58 5.10 19.94 -3.70
CA ALA A 58 6.24 20.68 -4.23
C ALA A 58 5.79 21.86 -5.10
N TRP A 59 4.87 21.63 -6.02
CA TRP A 59 4.30 22.67 -6.87
C TRP A 59 3.61 23.78 -6.06
N GLN A 60 2.82 23.41 -5.03
CA GLN A 60 2.15 24.38 -4.18
C GLN A 60 3.16 25.27 -3.44
N ASN A 61 4.26 24.72 -2.96
CA ASN A 61 5.33 25.49 -2.34
C ASN A 61 5.99 26.47 -3.33
N GLU A 62 6.20 26.05 -4.57
CA GLU A 62 6.75 26.93 -5.62
C GLU A 62 5.82 28.12 -5.90
N GLN A 63 4.50 27.91 -5.94
CA GLN A 63 3.52 28.99 -6.12
C GLN A 63 3.55 29.99 -4.95
N ILE A 64 3.59 29.50 -3.71
CA ILE A 64 3.68 30.37 -2.51
C ILE A 64 4.96 31.21 -2.55
N ILE A 65 6.09 30.62 -2.96
CA ILE A 65 7.35 31.35 -3.09
C ILE A 65 7.24 32.44 -4.17
N GLN A 66 6.64 32.13 -5.33
CA GLN A 66 6.43 33.11 -6.39
C GLN A 66 5.55 34.28 -5.93
N GLU A 67 4.42 34.01 -5.28
CA GLU A 67 3.52 35.03 -4.74
C GLU A 67 4.23 35.95 -3.73
N ASN A 68 5.03 35.38 -2.82
CA ASN A 68 5.78 36.17 -1.85
C ASN A 68 6.83 37.07 -2.52
N LEU A 69 7.53 36.57 -3.54
CA LEU A 69 8.51 37.37 -4.31
C LEU A 69 7.85 38.50 -5.10
N GLU A 70 6.62 38.32 -5.57
CA GLU A 70 5.85 39.37 -6.25
C GLU A 70 5.38 40.45 -5.27
N LEU A 71 5.10 40.12 -4.01
CA LEU A 71 4.70 41.07 -2.97
C LEU A 71 5.87 41.88 -2.37
N GLU A 72 7.09 41.38 -2.48
CA GLU A 72 8.31 42.06 -2.00
C GLU A 72 8.89 43.07 -3.01
N ASN A 73 8.42 43.10 -4.26
CA ASN A 73 8.82 44.03 -5.32
C ASN A 73 7.84 45.20 -5.51
#